data_AF-A0A1Q7L7R2-F1
#
_entry.id   AF-A0A1Q7L7R2-F1
#
_cell.length_a   1.000
_cell.length_b   1.000
_cell.length_c   1.000
_cell.angle_alpha   90.00
_cell.angle_beta   90.00
_cell.angle_gamma   90.00
#
_symmetry.space_group_name_H-M   'P 1'
#
loop_
_entity.id
_entity.type
_entity.pdbx_description
1 polymer ?
#
loop_
_entity_poly.entity_id
_entity_poly.type
_entity_poly.pdbx_seq_one_letter_code
_entity_poly.pdbx_strand_id
1 'polypeptide(L)'
;VSGMGKSGLIGRRISATFSSTGTPSFFLHPAEALHGDLGMLARGDAMLAVSYGGETQEIIQLLEALKRLEMPLVILTGDPKSTLAEASDVVLDVSVKEEACSLNLAPTASTTVAMAVGDALAVSLLERRNFKHDDFAALHPAGRLGKKLLRVEHLMHSGAALPRVAPGTPMPDVFHEMSAKGLGMTTVMDADGRLAGILTDGDLRRLMEKHRGAVLEMRAVDGMTKNPQTIGPHVLASEALNLMEKKKITSVVVMDAAKGVLGVVHLHDLWTLELM
;
A
#
# COMPACT_ATOMS: atom_id res chain seq x y z
N VAL A 1 -20.69 -0.64 -11.59
CA VAL A 1 -21.72 -0.91 -10.54
C VAL A 1 -22.83 0.12 -10.66
N SER A 2 -24.10 -0.24 -10.43
CA SER A 2 -25.24 0.69 -10.54
C SER A 2 -26.33 0.42 -9.49
N GLY A 3 -27.14 1.42 -9.18
CA GLY A 3 -28.25 1.37 -8.21
C GLY A 3 -28.95 2.72 -8.11
N MET A 4 -30.22 2.76 -7.67
CA MET A 4 -30.94 4.01 -7.39
C MET A 4 -31.14 4.28 -5.90
N GLY A 5 -31.22 5.57 -5.56
CA GLY A 5 -31.49 6.03 -4.20
C GLY A 5 -30.50 5.46 -3.18
N LYS A 6 -31.01 4.85 -2.09
CA LYS A 6 -30.17 4.21 -1.07
C LYS A 6 -29.33 3.06 -1.63
N SER A 7 -29.88 2.25 -2.53
CA SER A 7 -29.12 1.20 -3.22
C SER A 7 -28.00 1.79 -4.08
N GLY A 8 -28.20 2.99 -4.65
CA GLY A 8 -27.17 3.74 -5.34
C GLY A 8 -25.99 4.12 -4.43
N LEU A 9 -26.26 4.56 -3.19
CA LEU A 9 -25.20 4.85 -2.20
C LEU A 9 -24.39 3.59 -1.86
N ILE A 10 -25.07 2.45 -1.67
CA ILE A 10 -24.40 1.16 -1.46
C ILE A 10 -23.57 0.77 -2.67
N GLY A 11 -24.12 0.88 -3.89
CA GLY A 11 -23.41 0.62 -5.13
C GLY A 11 -22.17 1.50 -5.33
N ARG A 12 -22.24 2.79 -4.97
CA ARG A 12 -21.08 3.71 -5.00
C ARG A 12 -19.98 3.21 -4.06
N ARG A 13 -20.33 2.83 -2.84
CA ARG A 13 -19.38 2.31 -1.86
C ARG A 13 -18.77 0.99 -2.33
N ILE A 14 -19.57 0.05 -2.86
CA ILE A 14 -19.07 -1.22 -3.42
C ILE A 14 -18.08 -0.94 -4.56
N SER A 15 -18.41 -0.04 -5.48
CA SER A 15 -17.51 0.34 -6.57
C SER A 15 -16.19 0.93 -6.06
N ALA A 16 -16.25 1.76 -5.02
CA ALA A 16 -15.05 2.32 -4.41
C ALA A 16 -14.16 1.23 -3.80
N THR A 17 -14.76 0.25 -3.11
CA THR A 17 -14.04 -0.91 -2.55
C THR A 17 -13.41 -1.77 -3.64
N PHE A 18 -14.10 -2.04 -4.76
CA PHE A 18 -13.50 -2.76 -5.88
C PHE A 18 -12.26 -2.04 -6.41
N SER A 19 -12.35 -0.73 -6.65
CA SER A 19 -11.23 0.06 -7.17
C SER A 19 -10.06 0.14 -6.19
N SER A 20 -10.31 0.24 -4.88
CA SER A 20 -9.23 0.22 -3.87
C SER A 20 -8.60 -1.17 -3.69
N THR A 21 -9.28 -2.23 -4.10
CA THR A 21 -8.80 -3.62 -4.01
C THR A 21 -8.33 -4.17 -5.37
N GLY A 22 -8.03 -3.28 -6.31
CA GLY A 22 -7.39 -3.63 -7.58
C GLY A 22 -8.32 -4.14 -8.67
N THR A 23 -9.64 -4.04 -8.49
CA THR A 23 -10.63 -4.30 -9.54
C THR A 23 -11.13 -2.96 -10.10
N PRO A 24 -10.77 -2.57 -11.34
CA PRO A 24 -11.27 -1.34 -11.95
C PRO A 24 -12.80 -1.31 -11.91
N SER A 25 -13.35 -0.29 -11.25
CA SER A 25 -14.79 -0.14 -11.09
C SER A 25 -15.18 1.33 -10.98
N PHE A 26 -16.27 1.68 -11.65
CA PHE A 26 -16.94 2.96 -11.47
C PHE A 26 -18.42 2.75 -11.20
N PHE A 27 -19.01 3.76 -10.58
CA PHE A 27 -20.45 3.81 -10.36
C PHE A 27 -21.12 4.48 -11.56
N LEU A 28 -22.06 3.78 -12.19
CA LEU A 28 -22.90 4.29 -13.25
C LEU A 28 -24.28 4.62 -12.67
N HIS A 29 -24.65 5.89 -12.65
CA HIS A 29 -25.98 6.29 -12.22
C HIS A 29 -26.99 5.91 -13.32
N PRO A 30 -28.01 5.08 -13.03
CA PRO A 30 -28.82 4.46 -14.09
C PRO A 30 -29.67 5.49 -14.85
N ALA A 31 -30.12 6.55 -14.18
CA ALA A 31 -30.83 7.64 -14.86
C ALA A 31 -29.90 8.45 -15.78
N GLU A 32 -28.63 8.65 -15.43
CA GLU A 32 -27.68 9.43 -16.24
C GLU A 32 -27.15 8.61 -17.43
N ALA A 33 -27.03 7.28 -17.23
CA ALA A 33 -26.68 6.33 -18.30
C ALA A 33 -27.58 6.50 -19.53
N LEU A 34 -28.90 6.56 -19.31
CA LEU A 34 -29.89 6.74 -20.38
C LEU A 34 -29.80 8.10 -21.08
N HIS A 35 -29.11 9.08 -20.48
CA HIS A 35 -28.96 10.44 -20.99
C HIS A 35 -27.53 10.76 -21.47
N GLY A 36 -26.67 9.76 -21.64
CA GLY A 36 -25.35 9.94 -22.27
C GLY A 36 -24.24 9.04 -21.71
N ASP A 37 -24.37 8.62 -20.45
CA ASP A 37 -23.27 7.90 -19.77
C ASP A 37 -23.18 6.41 -20.16
N LEU A 38 -24.10 5.91 -21.01
CA LEU A 38 -23.96 4.58 -21.62
C LEU A 38 -22.62 4.40 -22.36
N GLY A 39 -22.03 5.48 -22.88
CA GLY A 39 -20.71 5.46 -23.52
C GLY A 39 -19.55 5.10 -22.58
N MET A 40 -19.77 5.09 -21.26
CA MET A 40 -18.77 4.63 -20.28
C MET A 40 -18.63 3.11 -20.27
N LEU A 41 -19.59 2.37 -20.81
CA LEU A 41 -19.60 0.91 -20.84
C LEU A 41 -18.83 0.40 -22.07
N ALA A 42 -17.98 -0.60 -21.87
CA ALA A 42 -17.23 -1.27 -22.93
C ALA A 42 -17.53 -2.77 -22.97
N ARG A 43 -17.35 -3.38 -24.16
CA ARG A 43 -17.36 -4.84 -24.28
C ARG A 43 -16.25 -5.44 -23.42
N GLY A 44 -16.57 -6.49 -22.66
CA GLY A 44 -15.66 -7.12 -21.71
C GLY A 44 -15.82 -6.62 -20.26
N ASP A 45 -16.61 -5.57 -20.04
CA ASP A 45 -17.04 -5.18 -18.70
C ASP A 45 -18.08 -6.16 -18.13
N ALA A 46 -18.37 -6.04 -16.84
CA ALA A 46 -19.49 -6.71 -16.17
C ALA A 46 -20.29 -5.69 -15.36
N MET A 47 -21.62 -5.81 -15.38
CA MET A 47 -22.52 -4.95 -14.63
C MET A 47 -22.90 -5.59 -13.30
N LEU A 48 -22.63 -4.90 -12.20
CA LEU A 48 -23.20 -5.22 -10.89
C LEU A 48 -24.33 -4.24 -10.58
N ALA A 49 -25.57 -4.72 -10.54
CA ALA A 49 -26.75 -3.94 -10.20
C ALA A 49 -27.17 -4.19 -8.74
N VAL A 50 -27.53 -3.13 -8.02
CA VAL A 50 -28.08 -3.19 -6.65
C VAL A 50 -29.51 -2.67 -6.68
N SER A 51 -30.48 -3.58 -6.53
CA SER A 51 -31.90 -3.25 -6.48
C SER A 51 -32.62 -4.27 -5.59
N TYR A 52 -33.01 -3.86 -4.38
CA TYR A 52 -33.57 -4.80 -3.40
C TYR A 52 -34.89 -5.43 -3.86
N GLY A 53 -35.78 -4.65 -4.48
CA GLY A 53 -37.02 -5.21 -5.07
C GLY A 53 -36.83 -5.75 -6.47
N GLY A 54 -35.68 -5.52 -7.11
CA GLY A 54 -35.41 -5.93 -8.50
C GLY A 54 -36.31 -5.29 -9.58
N GLU A 55 -37.06 -4.25 -9.23
CA GLU A 55 -38.00 -3.54 -10.12
C GLU A 55 -37.61 -2.08 -10.40
N THR A 56 -36.34 -1.72 -10.19
CA THR A 56 -35.85 -0.36 -10.46
C THR A 56 -35.91 -0.07 -11.96
N GLN A 57 -36.87 0.77 -12.37
CA GLN A 57 -37.18 1.05 -13.76
C GLN A 57 -35.99 1.60 -14.55
N GLU A 58 -35.20 2.48 -13.94
CA GLU A 58 -34.01 3.04 -14.60
C GLU A 58 -32.97 1.96 -14.93
N ILE A 59 -32.88 0.88 -14.14
CA ILE A 59 -31.98 -0.24 -14.42
C ILE A 59 -32.60 -1.19 -15.45
N ILE A 60 -33.91 -1.46 -15.35
CA ILE A 60 -34.64 -2.29 -16.33
C ILE A 60 -34.48 -1.72 -17.75
N GLN A 61 -34.57 -0.40 -17.88
CA GLN A 61 -34.38 0.29 -19.16
C GLN A 61 -32.96 0.13 -19.75
N LEU A 62 -31.96 -0.23 -18.93
CA LEU A 62 -30.61 -0.49 -19.40
C LEU A 62 -30.44 -1.90 -19.99
N LEU A 63 -31.31 -2.86 -19.68
CA LEU A 63 -31.14 -4.28 -20.04
C LEU A 63 -30.85 -4.51 -21.52
N GLU A 64 -31.54 -3.79 -22.42
CA GLU A 64 -31.31 -3.92 -23.86
C GLU A 64 -29.90 -3.47 -24.25
N ALA A 65 -29.41 -2.38 -23.66
CA ALA A 65 -28.06 -1.90 -23.89
C ALA A 65 -27.01 -2.88 -23.36
N LEU A 66 -27.20 -3.44 -22.16
CA LEU A 66 -26.28 -4.45 -21.61
C LEU A 66 -26.23 -5.69 -22.51
N LYS A 67 -27.38 -6.14 -23.02
CA LYS A 67 -27.47 -7.27 -23.94
C LYS A 67 -26.75 -7.01 -25.26
N ARG A 68 -26.90 -5.82 -25.86
CA ARG A 68 -26.18 -5.44 -27.10
C ARG A 68 -24.67 -5.41 -26.92
N LEU A 69 -24.20 -5.05 -25.72
CA LEU A 69 -22.79 -5.05 -25.35
C LEU A 69 -22.27 -6.43 -24.95
N GLU A 70 -23.14 -7.45 -24.89
CA GLU A 70 -22.81 -8.78 -24.35
C GLU A 70 -22.20 -8.70 -22.95
N MET A 71 -22.69 -7.74 -22.15
CA MET A 71 -22.16 -7.48 -20.81
C MET A 71 -22.88 -8.36 -19.79
N PRO A 72 -22.16 -9.22 -19.05
CA PRO A 72 -22.76 -10.03 -17.99
C PRO A 72 -23.39 -9.15 -16.91
N LEU A 73 -24.59 -9.53 -16.47
CA LEU A 73 -25.32 -8.85 -15.42
C LEU A 73 -25.36 -9.71 -14.15
N VAL A 74 -24.84 -9.14 -13.07
CA VAL A 74 -24.96 -9.67 -11.71
C VAL A 74 -25.88 -8.74 -10.92
N ILE A 75 -26.88 -9.30 -10.22
CA ILE A 75 -27.77 -8.51 -9.38
C ILE A 75 -27.69 -8.89 -7.90
N LEU A 76 -27.69 -7.87 -7.05
CA LEU A 76 -28.00 -7.97 -5.62
C LEU A 76 -29.45 -7.56 -5.43
N THR A 77 -30.32 -8.53 -5.10
CA THR A 77 -31.76 -8.33 -4.90
C THR A 77 -32.27 -9.17 -3.74
N GLY A 78 -33.31 -8.69 -3.05
CA GLY A 78 -34.07 -9.47 -2.08
C GLY A 78 -35.22 -10.25 -2.70
N ASP A 79 -35.48 -10.07 -4.00
CA ASP A 79 -36.47 -10.85 -4.75
C ASP A 79 -35.80 -11.58 -5.94
N PRO A 80 -35.45 -12.87 -5.78
CA PRO A 80 -34.86 -13.68 -6.84
C PRO A 80 -35.79 -13.97 -8.03
N LYS A 81 -37.06 -13.55 -7.99
CA LYS A 81 -38.05 -13.73 -9.07
C LYS A 81 -38.42 -12.41 -9.75
N SER A 82 -37.76 -11.32 -9.39
CA SER A 82 -37.98 -9.99 -9.97
C SER A 82 -37.54 -9.93 -11.44
N THR A 83 -38.03 -8.92 -12.16
CA THR A 83 -37.70 -8.66 -13.56
C THR A 83 -36.19 -8.61 -13.80
N LEU A 84 -35.46 -7.90 -12.93
CA LEU A 84 -34.00 -7.81 -13.06
C LEU A 84 -33.31 -9.14 -12.70
N ALA A 85 -33.85 -9.93 -11.79
CA ALA A 85 -33.30 -11.24 -11.45
C ALA A 85 -33.41 -12.22 -12.63
N GLU A 86 -34.57 -12.28 -13.28
CA GLU A 86 -34.78 -13.13 -14.46
C GLU A 86 -33.89 -12.73 -15.65
N ALA A 87 -33.55 -11.44 -15.77
CA ALA A 87 -32.68 -10.92 -16.82
C ALA A 87 -31.17 -11.04 -16.49
N SER A 88 -30.81 -11.43 -15.26
CA SER A 88 -29.41 -11.48 -14.80
C SER A 88 -28.76 -12.85 -15.05
N ASP A 89 -27.47 -12.85 -15.35
CA ASP A 89 -26.67 -14.08 -15.45
C ASP A 89 -26.39 -14.69 -14.08
N VAL A 90 -26.28 -13.85 -13.04
CA VAL A 90 -26.08 -14.28 -11.65
C VAL A 90 -26.95 -13.45 -10.71
N VAL A 91 -27.71 -14.15 -9.87
CA VAL A 91 -28.53 -13.55 -8.80
C VAL A 91 -27.86 -13.81 -7.46
N LEU A 92 -27.54 -12.74 -6.75
CA LEU A 92 -27.08 -12.77 -5.37
C LEU A 92 -28.23 -12.33 -4.46
N ASP A 93 -28.84 -13.31 -3.80
CA ASP A 93 -29.94 -13.09 -2.87
C ASP A 93 -29.44 -12.37 -1.60
N VAL A 94 -29.94 -11.16 -1.39
CA VAL A 94 -29.66 -10.31 -0.22
C VAL A 94 -30.93 -10.06 0.61
N SER A 95 -31.91 -10.95 0.50
CA SER A 95 -33.16 -10.86 1.25
C SER A 95 -32.91 -10.82 2.76
N VAL A 96 -33.72 -10.00 3.44
CA VAL A 96 -33.72 -9.91 4.90
C VAL A 96 -35.12 -10.28 5.42
N LYS A 97 -35.16 -10.91 6.60
CA LYS A 97 -36.43 -11.28 7.24
C LYS A 97 -37.26 -10.04 7.59
N GLU A 98 -36.59 -9.00 8.08
CA GLU A 98 -37.21 -7.73 8.47
C GLU A 98 -36.17 -6.60 8.39
N GLU A 99 -36.66 -5.39 8.16
CA GLU A 99 -35.92 -4.16 8.36
C GLU A 99 -35.96 -3.74 9.83
N ALA A 100 -34.93 -3.03 10.30
CA ALA A 100 -34.90 -2.48 11.65
C ALA A 100 -35.85 -1.29 11.85
N CYS A 101 -36.41 -0.75 10.76
CA CYS A 101 -37.41 0.31 10.80
C CYS A 101 -38.75 -0.26 11.30
N SER A 102 -39.40 0.42 12.24
CA SER A 102 -40.70 0.01 12.82
C SER A 102 -41.83 -0.17 11.79
N LEU A 103 -41.73 0.51 10.63
CA LEU A 103 -42.70 0.39 9.55
C LEU A 103 -42.29 -0.65 8.49
N ASN A 104 -41.10 -1.24 8.61
CA ASN A 104 -40.49 -2.12 7.60
C ASN A 104 -40.34 -1.47 6.20
N LEU A 105 -40.33 -0.13 6.13
CA LEU A 105 -40.30 0.63 4.88
C LEU A 105 -38.93 1.20 4.55
N ALA A 106 -38.18 1.63 5.57
CA ALA A 106 -36.88 2.26 5.35
C ALA A 106 -35.81 1.16 5.22
N PRO A 107 -35.05 1.12 4.10
CA PRO A 107 -33.93 0.21 3.97
C PRO A 107 -32.89 0.46 5.06
N THR A 108 -32.57 -0.58 5.81
CA THR A 108 -31.63 -0.62 6.94
C THR A 108 -30.82 -1.92 6.94
N ALA A 109 -31.48 -3.05 7.20
CA ALA A 109 -30.91 -4.38 7.16
C ALA A 109 -30.55 -4.76 5.72
N SER A 110 -31.45 -4.54 4.76
CA SER A 110 -31.19 -4.83 3.34
C SER A 110 -29.97 -4.11 2.80
N THR A 111 -29.81 -2.82 3.12
CA THR A 111 -28.62 -2.05 2.71
C THR A 111 -27.33 -2.57 3.34
N THR A 112 -27.41 -3.08 4.58
CA THR A 112 -26.26 -3.64 5.30
C THR A 112 -25.85 -4.98 4.70
N VAL A 113 -26.80 -5.87 4.41
CA VAL A 113 -26.54 -7.16 3.76
C VAL A 113 -25.98 -6.95 2.35
N ALA A 114 -26.57 -6.06 1.55
CA ALA A 114 -26.05 -5.75 0.22
C ALA A 114 -24.61 -5.22 0.27
N MET A 115 -24.29 -4.35 1.24
CA MET A 115 -22.92 -3.86 1.44
C MET A 115 -21.96 -4.99 1.83
N ALA A 116 -22.36 -5.87 2.75
CA ALA A 116 -21.56 -7.00 3.20
C ALA A 116 -21.28 -8.01 2.07
N VAL A 117 -22.28 -8.31 1.23
CA VAL A 117 -22.10 -9.14 0.03
C VAL A 117 -21.15 -8.46 -0.96
N GLY A 118 -21.28 -7.15 -1.15
CA GLY A 118 -20.34 -6.38 -1.96
C GLY A 118 -18.89 -6.43 -1.45
N ASP A 119 -18.69 -6.37 -0.13
CA ASP A 119 -17.37 -6.58 0.49
C ASP A 119 -16.84 -7.99 0.27
N ALA A 120 -17.69 -9.00 0.44
CA ALA A 120 -17.30 -10.39 0.20
C ALA A 120 -16.87 -10.63 -1.26
N LEU A 121 -17.56 -10.02 -2.22
CA LEU A 121 -17.16 -10.03 -3.63
C LEU A 121 -15.80 -9.34 -3.84
N ALA A 122 -15.57 -8.20 -3.18
CA ALA A 122 -14.32 -7.46 -3.33
C ALA A 122 -13.13 -8.27 -2.83
N VAL A 123 -13.27 -8.89 -1.64
CA VAL A 123 -12.25 -9.78 -1.06
C VAL A 123 -12.03 -11.00 -1.94
N SER A 124 -13.10 -11.62 -2.45
CA SER A 124 -12.98 -12.78 -3.34
C SER A 124 -12.24 -12.44 -4.64
N LEU A 125 -12.49 -11.25 -5.21
CA LEU A 125 -11.79 -10.76 -6.40
C LEU A 125 -10.33 -10.41 -6.11
N LEU A 126 -10.05 -9.78 -4.97
CA LEU A 126 -8.71 -9.49 -4.47
C LEU A 126 -7.89 -10.78 -4.38
N GLU A 127 -8.42 -11.82 -3.72
CA GLU A 127 -7.75 -13.11 -3.57
C GLU A 127 -7.52 -13.79 -4.91
N ARG A 128 -8.53 -13.80 -5.79
CA ARG A 128 -8.43 -14.42 -7.11
C ARG A 128 -7.42 -13.73 -8.03
N ARG A 129 -7.20 -12.43 -7.84
CA ARG A 129 -6.15 -11.66 -8.54
C ARG A 129 -4.77 -11.84 -7.92
N ASN A 130 -4.64 -12.57 -6.81
CA ASN A 130 -3.43 -12.66 -6.00
C ASN A 130 -2.90 -11.27 -5.65
N PHE A 131 -3.81 -10.36 -5.32
CA PHE A 131 -3.52 -8.96 -5.06
C PHE A 131 -2.68 -8.83 -3.78
N LYS A 132 -1.53 -8.18 -3.88
CA LYS A 132 -0.51 -8.15 -2.83
C LYS A 132 -0.45 -6.80 -2.13
N HIS A 133 0.33 -6.77 -1.06
CA HIS A 133 0.64 -5.54 -0.34
C HIS A 133 1.25 -4.46 -1.25
N ASP A 134 2.15 -4.82 -2.17
CA ASP A 134 2.76 -3.84 -3.08
C ASP A 134 1.71 -3.23 -4.03
N ASP A 135 0.73 -4.02 -4.50
CA ASP A 135 -0.38 -3.52 -5.32
C ASP A 135 -1.26 -2.54 -4.53
N PHE A 136 -1.51 -2.82 -3.25
CA PHE A 136 -2.23 -1.91 -2.36
C PHE A 136 -1.49 -0.59 -2.18
N ALA A 137 -0.16 -0.63 -2.00
CA ALA A 137 0.68 0.55 -1.86
C ALA A 137 0.67 1.41 -3.13
N ALA A 138 0.74 0.78 -4.31
CA ALA A 138 0.68 1.45 -5.60
C ALA A 138 -0.65 2.20 -5.82
N LEU A 139 -1.77 1.64 -5.34
CA LEU A 139 -3.09 2.27 -5.43
C LEU A 139 -3.35 3.33 -4.33
N HIS A 140 -2.52 3.38 -3.29
CA HIS A 140 -2.68 4.31 -2.16
C HIS A 140 -1.37 5.04 -1.78
N PRO A 141 -0.68 5.71 -2.73
CA PRO A 141 0.67 6.23 -2.52
C PRO A 141 0.74 7.30 -1.42
N ALA A 142 -0.33 8.08 -1.23
CA ALA A 142 -0.40 9.12 -0.20
C ALA A 142 -0.98 8.62 1.14
N GLY A 143 -1.58 7.43 1.17
CA GLY A 143 -2.26 6.90 2.34
C GLY A 143 -1.29 6.35 3.37
N ARG A 144 -1.65 6.43 4.66
CA ARG A 144 -0.84 5.87 5.77
C ARG A 144 -0.50 4.39 5.56
N LEU A 145 -1.40 3.62 4.95
CA LEU A 145 -1.15 2.22 4.61
C LEU A 145 -0.08 2.08 3.51
N GLY A 146 -0.18 2.86 2.43
CA GLY A 146 0.84 2.86 1.37
C GLY A 146 2.21 3.27 1.89
N LYS A 147 2.28 4.30 2.75
CA LYS A 147 3.53 4.69 3.44
C LYS A 147 4.11 3.57 4.31
N LYS A 148 3.27 2.81 5.03
CA LYS A 148 3.70 1.65 5.86
C LYS A 148 4.22 0.47 5.05
N LEU A 149 3.80 0.37 3.79
CA LEU A 149 4.16 -0.69 2.86
C LEU A 149 5.35 -0.33 1.96
N LEU A 150 5.95 0.86 2.12
CA LEU A 150 7.18 1.23 1.41
C LEU A 150 8.34 0.33 1.86
N ARG A 151 9.15 -0.10 0.89
CA ARG A 151 10.36 -0.88 1.13
C ARG A 151 11.58 0.04 1.30
N VAL A 152 12.55 -0.41 2.08
CA VAL A 152 13.76 0.38 2.39
C VAL A 152 14.59 0.73 1.16
N GLU A 153 14.56 -0.09 0.10
CA GLU A 153 15.23 0.22 -1.17
C GLU A 153 14.76 1.52 -1.83
N HIS A 154 13.52 1.96 -1.57
CA HIS A 154 12.98 3.21 -2.09
C HIS A 154 13.32 4.43 -1.22
N LEU A 155 13.85 4.21 -0.02
CA LEU A 155 14.12 5.25 0.98
C LEU A 155 15.62 5.43 1.26
N MET A 156 16.44 4.44 0.89
CA MET A 156 17.86 4.43 1.23
C MET A 156 18.67 5.46 0.44
N HIS A 157 19.69 6.01 1.11
CA HIS A 157 20.77 6.77 0.50
C HIS A 157 21.73 5.81 -0.20
N SER A 158 21.76 5.86 -1.53
CA SER A 158 22.54 4.96 -2.39
C SER A 158 23.49 5.74 -3.31
N GLY A 159 24.39 5.02 -4.00
CA GLY A 159 25.31 5.62 -4.97
C GLY A 159 26.20 6.71 -4.37
N ALA A 160 26.09 7.94 -4.87
CA ALA A 160 26.86 9.08 -4.36
C ALA A 160 26.39 9.59 -2.98
N ALA A 161 25.17 9.25 -2.55
CA ALA A 161 24.64 9.64 -1.25
C ALA A 161 25.04 8.67 -0.12
N LEU A 162 25.46 7.44 -0.47
CA LEU A 162 25.94 6.45 0.49
C LEU A 162 27.26 6.92 1.13
N PRO A 163 27.33 7.16 2.46
CA PRO A 163 28.59 7.50 3.12
C PRO A 163 29.51 6.29 3.15
N ARG A 164 30.70 6.42 2.56
CA ARG A 164 31.68 5.33 2.51
C ARG A 164 33.13 5.80 2.54
N VAL A 165 33.95 5.08 3.27
CA VAL A 165 35.40 5.28 3.35
C VAL A 165 36.14 3.94 3.29
N ALA A 166 37.46 3.97 3.03
CA ALA A 166 38.30 2.78 3.08
C ALA A 166 38.83 2.54 4.51
N PRO A 167 39.20 1.30 4.89
CA PRO A 167 39.79 0.98 6.19
C PRO A 167 40.98 1.87 6.56
N GLY A 168 41.78 2.23 5.56
CA GLY A 168 42.97 3.05 5.73
C GLY A 168 42.73 4.56 5.81
N THR A 169 41.49 5.04 5.62
CA THR A 169 41.17 6.47 5.58
C THR A 169 41.51 7.16 6.91
N PRO A 170 42.25 8.29 6.90
CA PRO A 170 42.54 9.07 8.11
C PRO A 170 41.28 9.60 8.79
N MET A 171 41.26 9.66 10.12
CA MET A 171 40.08 10.11 10.87
C MET A 171 39.53 11.51 10.46
N PRO A 172 40.37 12.51 10.12
CA PRO A 172 39.87 13.80 9.59
C PRO A 172 38.98 13.66 8.35
N ASP A 173 39.35 12.77 7.42
CA ASP A 173 38.59 12.53 6.20
C ASP A 173 37.31 11.74 6.48
N VAL A 174 37.33 10.87 7.50
CA VAL A 174 36.11 10.20 8.00
C VAL A 174 35.11 11.23 8.51
N PHE A 175 35.54 12.21 9.33
CA PHE A 175 34.65 13.27 9.82
C PHE A 175 34.07 14.10 8.68
N HIS A 176 34.89 14.40 7.67
CA HIS A 176 34.45 15.13 6.49
C HIS A 176 33.37 14.35 5.72
N GLU A 177 33.57 13.06 5.46
CA GLU A 177 32.57 12.22 4.79
C GLU A 177 31.25 12.16 5.56
N MET A 178 31.31 11.92 6.87
CA MET A 178 30.12 11.86 7.74
C MET A 178 29.34 13.18 7.73
N SER A 179 30.07 14.30 7.81
CA SER A 179 29.50 15.64 7.77
C SER A 179 28.90 15.98 6.40
N ALA A 180 29.58 15.58 5.32
CA ALA A 180 29.15 15.83 3.94
C ALA A 180 27.87 15.05 3.58
N LYS A 181 27.67 13.85 4.14
CA LYS A 181 26.45 13.07 3.92
C LYS A 181 25.34 13.36 4.93
N GLY A 182 25.67 13.88 6.10
CA GLY A 182 24.69 14.31 7.10
C GLY A 182 23.89 13.18 7.76
N LEU A 183 24.36 11.92 7.67
CA LEU A 183 23.69 10.75 8.27
C LEU A 183 24.24 10.38 9.66
N GLY A 184 25.20 11.13 10.19
CA GLY A 184 25.86 10.85 11.48
C GLY A 184 26.63 9.52 11.51
N MET A 185 26.90 8.94 10.33
CA MET A 185 27.62 7.68 10.18
C MET A 185 28.26 7.51 8.80
N THR A 186 29.24 6.61 8.69
CA THR A 186 29.82 6.16 7.41
C THR A 186 30.13 4.67 7.41
N THR A 187 30.03 4.04 6.24
CA THR A 187 30.42 2.65 6.02
C THR A 187 31.91 2.54 5.75
N VAL A 188 32.55 1.50 6.27
CA VAL A 188 33.95 1.17 5.97
C VAL A 188 33.95 0.01 5.00
N MET A 189 34.43 0.24 3.79
CA MET A 189 34.37 -0.71 2.67
C MET A 189 35.76 -1.29 2.37
N ASP A 190 35.90 -2.61 2.38
CA ASP A 190 37.16 -3.25 2.01
C ASP A 190 37.48 -3.09 0.52
N ALA A 191 38.66 -3.57 0.10
CA ALA A 191 39.12 -3.48 -1.28
C ALA A 191 38.25 -4.28 -2.27
N ASP A 192 37.51 -5.28 -1.78
CA ASP A 192 36.57 -6.08 -2.57
C ASP A 192 35.17 -5.43 -2.63
N GLY A 193 34.99 -4.25 -2.03
CA GLY A 193 33.72 -3.56 -1.95
C GLY A 193 32.73 -4.19 -0.97
N ARG A 194 33.20 -4.99 0.00
CA ARG A 194 32.38 -5.55 1.08
C ARG A 194 32.41 -4.67 2.31
N LEU A 195 31.36 -4.78 3.12
CA LEU A 195 31.24 -4.05 4.38
C LEU A 195 32.22 -4.61 5.44
N ALA A 196 33.24 -3.84 5.77
CA ALA A 196 34.19 -4.16 6.84
C ALA A 196 33.68 -3.70 8.22
N GLY A 197 32.92 -2.61 8.26
CA GLY A 197 32.37 -2.04 9.50
C GLY A 197 31.66 -0.71 9.28
N ILE A 198 31.30 -0.05 10.36
CA ILE A 198 30.75 1.32 10.35
C ILE A 198 31.44 2.21 11.38
N LEU A 199 31.38 3.52 11.15
CA LEU A 199 31.68 4.54 12.15
C LEU A 199 30.45 5.43 12.33
N THR A 200 30.11 5.74 13.57
CA THR A 200 28.99 6.62 13.94
C THR A 200 29.46 7.77 14.83
N ASP A 201 28.68 8.84 14.94
CA ASP A 201 28.98 9.93 15.88
C ASP A 201 29.18 9.43 17.31
N GLY A 202 28.43 8.39 17.70
CA GLY A 202 28.58 7.74 18.99
C GLY A 202 29.92 7.04 19.16
N ASP A 203 30.45 6.40 18.12
CA ASP A 203 31.78 5.78 18.12
C ASP A 203 32.87 6.85 18.22
N LEU A 204 32.75 7.91 17.42
CA LEU A 204 33.70 9.02 17.41
C LEU A 204 33.77 9.71 18.77
N ARG A 205 32.62 9.99 19.39
CA ARG A 205 32.57 10.55 20.76
C ARG A 205 33.31 9.66 21.76
N ARG A 206 33.08 8.34 21.74
CA ARG A 206 33.76 7.38 22.62
C ARG A 206 35.27 7.34 22.37
N LEU A 207 35.70 7.40 21.11
CA LEU A 207 37.11 7.44 20.75
C LEU A 207 37.79 8.73 21.22
N MET A 208 37.12 9.87 21.06
CA MET A 208 37.63 11.17 21.55
C MET A 208 37.77 11.20 23.08
N GLU A 209 36.83 10.63 23.83
CA GLU A 209 36.92 10.54 25.30
C GLU A 209 38.13 9.68 25.72
N LYS A 210 38.37 8.58 25.02
CA LYS A 210 39.44 7.61 25.34
C LYS A 210 40.83 8.04 24.87
N HIS A 211 40.93 8.60 23.67
CA HIS A 211 42.21 8.87 22.98
C HIS A 211 42.51 10.36 22.84
N ARG A 212 41.56 11.25 23.18
CA ARG A 212 41.72 12.71 23.10
C ARG A 212 42.21 13.13 21.70
N GLY A 213 43.20 14.02 21.62
CA GLY A 213 43.74 14.51 20.35
C GLY A 213 44.38 13.43 19.46
N ALA A 214 44.82 12.30 20.03
CA ALA A 214 45.43 11.21 19.26
C ALA A 214 44.45 10.50 18.32
N VAL A 215 43.13 10.72 18.48
CA VAL A 215 42.12 10.18 17.56
C VAL A 215 42.33 10.67 16.12
N LEU A 216 42.91 11.85 15.94
CA LEU A 216 43.17 12.43 14.62
C LEU A 216 44.26 11.68 13.85
N GLU A 217 45.12 10.93 14.55
CA GLU A 217 46.17 10.11 13.96
C GLU A 217 45.70 8.68 13.63
N MET A 218 44.50 8.30 14.09
CA MET A 218 43.91 6.98 13.85
C MET A 218 43.36 6.87 12.41
N ARG A 219 43.16 5.63 11.97
CA ARG A 219 42.48 5.29 10.71
C ARG A 219 41.09 4.76 10.99
N ALA A 220 40.25 4.72 9.96
CA ALA A 220 38.88 4.23 10.06
C ALA A 220 38.79 2.81 10.67
N VAL A 221 39.71 1.92 10.28
CA VAL A 221 39.78 0.54 10.78
C VAL A 221 40.03 0.43 12.29
N ASP A 222 40.68 1.43 12.89
CA ASP A 222 41.05 1.42 14.31
C ASP A 222 39.87 1.78 15.21
N GLY A 223 38.87 2.48 14.65
CA GLY A 223 37.71 2.98 15.38
C GLY A 223 36.37 2.31 15.02
N MET A 224 36.32 1.55 13.91
CA MET A 224 35.05 1.05 13.39
C MET A 224 34.40 -0.03 14.27
N THR A 225 33.07 0.00 14.31
CA THR A 225 32.27 -1.11 14.81
C THR A 225 32.23 -2.21 13.75
N LYS A 226 32.80 -3.37 14.10
CA LYS A 226 32.76 -4.58 13.28
C LYS A 226 31.39 -5.26 13.41
N ASN A 227 30.88 -5.85 12.33
CA ASN A 227 29.57 -6.51 12.27
C ASN A 227 28.39 -5.59 12.65
N PRO A 228 28.15 -4.51 11.89
CA PRO A 228 27.01 -3.63 12.11
C PRO A 228 25.67 -4.34 11.93
N GLN A 229 24.58 -3.71 12.40
CA GLN A 229 23.23 -4.16 12.03
C GLN A 229 22.96 -3.86 10.56
N THR A 230 22.35 -4.82 9.87
CA THR A 230 22.08 -4.76 8.43
C THR A 230 20.68 -5.30 8.13
N ILE A 231 20.07 -4.84 7.04
CA ILE A 231 18.77 -5.32 6.56
C ILE A 231 18.79 -5.57 5.05
N GLY A 232 17.84 -6.35 4.54
CA GLY A 232 17.66 -6.57 3.11
C GLY A 232 16.90 -5.41 2.43
N PRO A 233 17.04 -5.22 1.10
CA PRO A 233 16.40 -4.12 0.36
C PRO A 233 14.87 -4.16 0.37
N HIS A 234 14.29 -5.36 0.51
CA HIS A 234 12.85 -5.56 0.44
C HIS A 234 12.14 -5.50 1.81
N VAL A 235 12.87 -5.16 2.88
CA VAL A 235 12.30 -4.98 4.21
C VAL A 235 11.40 -3.75 4.22
N LEU A 236 10.28 -3.82 4.93
CA LEU A 236 9.35 -2.70 5.06
C LEU A 236 9.96 -1.56 5.90
N ALA A 237 9.64 -0.32 5.55
CA ALA A 237 10.05 0.88 6.27
C ALA A 237 9.65 0.83 7.75
N SER A 238 8.46 0.28 8.03
CA SER A 238 7.96 0.07 9.39
C SER A 238 8.77 -0.97 10.18
N GLU A 239 9.20 -2.06 9.54
CA GLU A 239 10.08 -3.06 10.14
C GLU A 239 11.48 -2.51 10.40
N ALA A 240 12.02 -1.71 9.47
CA ALA A 240 13.29 -1.02 9.63
C ALA A 240 13.24 -0.02 10.80
N LEU A 241 12.16 0.76 10.94
CA LEU A 241 11.95 1.66 12.07
C LEU A 241 11.93 0.91 13.40
N ASN A 242 11.15 -0.18 13.48
CA ASN A 242 11.08 -1.03 14.67
C ASN A 242 12.45 -1.62 15.05
N LEU A 243 13.24 -2.04 14.06
CA LEU A 243 14.60 -2.51 14.29
C LEU A 243 15.48 -1.40 14.88
N MET A 244 15.44 -0.20 14.30
CA MET A 244 16.20 0.96 14.75
C MET A 244 15.86 1.34 16.20
N GLU A 245 14.56 1.42 16.53
CA GLU A 245 14.09 1.71 17.90
C GLU A 245 14.55 0.63 18.90
N LYS A 246 14.37 -0.65 18.57
CA LYS A 246 14.75 -1.77 19.42
C LYS A 246 16.26 -1.81 19.68
N LYS A 247 17.07 -1.49 18.66
CA LYS A 247 18.53 -1.48 18.74
C LYS A 247 19.10 -0.15 19.21
N LYS A 248 18.26 0.88 19.37
CA LYS A 248 18.64 2.26 19.71
C LYS A 248 19.71 2.82 18.75
N ILE A 249 19.52 2.59 17.45
CA ILE A 249 20.37 3.10 16.38
C ILE A 249 19.57 4.05 15.50
N THR A 250 20.25 5.03 14.87
CA THR A 250 19.62 6.03 13.99
C THR A 250 19.81 5.72 12.51
N SER A 251 20.62 4.73 12.17
CA SER A 251 20.90 4.31 10.80
C SER A 251 21.10 2.80 10.71
N VAL A 252 20.76 2.22 9.56
CA VAL A 252 20.99 0.80 9.27
C VAL A 252 21.47 0.63 7.82
N VAL A 253 22.43 -0.28 7.64
CA VAL A 253 23.00 -0.57 6.31
C VAL A 253 22.08 -1.53 5.57
N VAL A 254 21.76 -1.22 4.31
CA VAL A 254 20.97 -2.08 3.42
C VAL A 254 21.93 -2.90 2.56
N MET A 255 21.76 -4.22 2.57
CA MET A 255 22.62 -5.15 1.85
C MET A 255 21.83 -6.13 1.00
N ASP A 256 22.37 -6.51 -0.15
CA ASP A 256 21.80 -7.58 -0.98
C ASP A 256 22.10 -8.98 -0.41
N ALA A 257 21.55 -10.01 -1.06
CA ALA A 257 21.75 -11.42 -0.68
C ALA A 257 23.21 -11.89 -0.83
N ALA A 258 24.01 -11.24 -1.68
CA ALA A 258 25.43 -11.51 -1.90
C ALA A 258 26.35 -10.74 -0.93
N LYS A 259 25.78 -10.03 0.05
CA LYS A 259 26.45 -9.16 1.01
C LYS A 259 27.11 -7.91 0.38
N GLY A 260 26.62 -7.45 -0.77
CA GLY A 260 26.91 -6.14 -1.32
C GLY A 260 26.16 -5.04 -0.57
N VAL A 261 26.81 -3.89 -0.33
CA VAL A 261 26.16 -2.73 0.29
C VAL A 261 25.41 -1.94 -0.77
N LEU A 262 24.09 -1.82 -0.61
CA LEU A 262 23.21 -1.11 -1.54
C LEU A 262 22.97 0.33 -1.11
N GLY A 263 22.90 0.59 0.20
CA GLY A 263 22.59 1.91 0.73
C GLY A 263 22.55 1.95 2.26
N VAL A 264 22.17 3.11 2.80
CA VAL A 264 21.89 3.32 4.23
C VAL A 264 20.52 3.98 4.37
N VAL A 265 19.73 3.53 5.33
CA VAL A 265 18.50 4.23 5.74
C VAL A 265 18.75 4.90 7.08
N HIS A 266 18.38 6.17 7.18
CA HIS A 266 18.41 6.98 8.39
C HIS A 266 17.01 7.13 8.98
N LEU A 267 16.92 7.29 10.31
CA LEU A 267 15.66 7.41 11.06
C LEU A 267 14.78 8.57 10.54
N HIS A 268 15.39 9.68 10.13
CA HIS A 268 14.69 10.82 9.52
C HIS A 268 14.00 10.48 8.20
N ASP A 269 14.57 9.57 7.39
CA ASP A 269 13.93 9.11 6.15
C ASP A 269 12.61 8.40 6.48
N LEU A 270 12.56 7.69 7.61
CA LEU A 270 11.40 6.94 8.08
C LEU A 270 10.37 7.81 8.80
N TRP A 271 10.79 8.87 9.50
CA TRP A 271 9.86 9.75 10.22
C TRP A 271 9.00 10.63 9.30
N THR A 272 9.49 10.99 8.13
CA THR A 272 8.67 11.70 7.12
C THR A 272 7.45 10.89 6.66
N LEU A 273 7.43 9.59 6.94
CA LEU A 273 6.36 8.68 6.55
C LEU A 273 5.21 8.57 7.56
N GLU A 274 5.26 9.27 8.71
CA GLU A 274 4.19 9.26 9.73
C GLU A 274 3.78 7.82 10.12
N LEU A 275 4.77 6.94 10.32
CA LEU A 275 4.56 5.51 10.53
C LEU A 275 3.95 5.18 11.91
N MET A 276 4.04 6.11 12.87
CA MET A 276 3.38 6.05 14.18
C MET A 276 1.91 6.43 14.03
#